data_AF-A0A7X0LN63-F1
#
_entry.id   AF-A0A7X0LN63-F1
#
_cell.length_a   1.000
_cell.length_b   1.000
_cell.length_c   1.000
_cell.angle_alpha   90.00
_cell.angle_beta   90.00
_cell.angle_gamma   90.00
#
_symmetry.space_group_name_H-M   'P 1'
#
loop_
_entity.id
_entity.type
_entity.pdbx_description
1 polymer ?
#
loop_
_entity_poly.entity_id
_entity_poly.type
_entity_poly.pdbx_seq_one_letter_code
_entity_poly.pdbx_strand_id
1 'polypeptide(L)'
;MEPLPCADGTAVLEGSAAALLATALPLAEAVRPAFWRDPPSASAARQALAHVPDGAKVAATNRLAPHLTDRATVYLHSPGRPDARVDWMVLDTTDTTFSHDPPKATRPGFHQVYAAGSHVVLRRDGAQGRARASGR
;
A
#
# COMPACT_ATOMS: atom_id res chain seq x y z
N MET A 1 61.04 -30.04 6.75
CA MET A 1 60.60 -28.71 7.22
C MET A 1 60.60 -27.81 6.00
N GLU A 2 59.47 -27.81 5.28
CA GLU A 2 59.20 -26.91 4.16
C GLU A 2 58.24 -25.81 4.63
N PRO A 3 58.42 -24.55 4.20
CA PRO A 3 57.49 -23.47 4.53
C PRO A 3 56.22 -23.56 3.67
N LEU A 4 55.07 -23.37 4.30
CA LEU A 4 53.78 -23.26 3.59
C LEU A 4 53.77 -21.98 2.73
N PRO A 5 53.40 -22.05 1.44
CA PRO A 5 53.27 -20.86 0.60
C PRO A 5 52.10 -19.98 1.03
N CYS A 6 52.36 -18.67 0.92
CA CYS A 6 51.50 -17.55 1.20
C CYS A 6 50.11 -17.64 0.56
N ALA A 7 49.15 -17.06 1.28
CA ALA A 7 47.82 -16.75 0.80
C ALA A 7 47.84 -16.11 -0.60
N ASP A 8 46.98 -16.58 -1.50
CA ASP A 8 46.42 -15.77 -2.59
C ASP A 8 45.29 -16.53 -3.32
N GLY A 9 44.17 -15.83 -3.59
CA GLY A 9 43.42 -16.10 -4.83
C GLY A 9 41.90 -16.27 -4.82
N THR A 10 41.18 -16.24 -3.68
CA THR A 10 39.71 -16.53 -3.69
C THR A 10 38.80 -15.38 -3.28
N ALA A 11 39.30 -14.17 -3.01
CA ALA A 11 38.45 -13.05 -2.55
C ALA A 11 37.91 -12.14 -3.68
N VAL A 12 38.39 -12.25 -4.91
CA VAL A 12 38.10 -11.25 -5.97
C VAL A 12 36.87 -11.61 -6.81
N LEU A 13 36.46 -12.88 -6.86
CA LEU A 13 35.30 -13.29 -7.67
C LEU A 13 33.95 -12.94 -7.02
N GLU A 14 33.85 -12.89 -5.68
CA GLU A 14 32.56 -12.66 -5.01
C GLU A 14 32.09 -11.19 -5.07
N GLY A 15 33.01 -10.23 -5.01
CA GLY A 15 32.67 -8.81 -5.13
C GLY A 15 32.13 -8.42 -6.52
N SER A 16 32.48 -9.19 -7.55
CA SER A 16 32.18 -8.88 -8.96
C SER A 16 30.69 -9.06 -9.29
N ALA A 17 30.06 -10.13 -8.78
CA ALA A 17 28.64 -10.37 -9.00
C ALA A 17 27.76 -9.34 -8.28
N ALA A 18 28.11 -8.99 -7.03
CA ALA A 18 27.40 -7.96 -6.26
C ALA A 18 27.50 -6.58 -6.93
N ALA A 19 28.68 -6.20 -7.45
CA ALA A 19 28.85 -4.94 -8.18
C ALA A 19 28.05 -4.91 -9.49
N LEU A 20 28.05 -6.00 -10.26
CA LEU A 20 27.25 -6.12 -11.49
C LEU A 20 25.76 -6.04 -11.19
N LEU A 21 25.28 -6.75 -10.17
CA LEU A 21 23.88 -6.69 -9.73
C LEU A 21 23.51 -5.33 -9.18
N ALA A 22 24.42 -4.63 -8.48
CA ALA A 22 24.19 -3.27 -7.99
C ALA A 22 23.94 -2.26 -9.12
N THR A 23 24.54 -2.48 -10.29
CA THR A 23 24.31 -1.64 -11.48
C THR A 23 23.20 -2.16 -12.40
N ALA A 24 22.94 -3.47 -12.43
CA ALA A 24 21.93 -4.08 -13.29
C ALA A 24 20.52 -4.04 -12.67
N LEU A 25 20.44 -3.99 -11.34
CA LEU A 25 19.23 -3.73 -10.58
C LEU A 25 19.16 -2.22 -10.24
N PRO A 26 17.98 -1.68 -9.89
CA PRO A 26 17.84 -0.25 -9.56
C PRO A 26 18.52 0.14 -8.23
N LEU A 27 19.49 -0.62 -7.74
CA LEU A 27 20.27 -0.32 -6.54
C LEU A 27 21.10 0.97 -6.72
N ALA A 28 21.50 1.29 -7.96
CA ALA A 28 22.07 2.59 -8.30
C ALA A 28 21.09 3.77 -8.12
N GLU A 29 19.77 3.54 -8.14
CA GLU A 29 18.79 4.58 -7.82
C GLU A 29 18.74 4.87 -6.32
N ALA A 30 19.07 3.90 -5.46
CA ALA A 30 19.01 4.06 -4.02
C ALA A 30 19.99 5.12 -3.50
N VAL A 31 21.10 5.40 -4.20
CA VAL A 31 22.00 6.50 -3.84
C VAL A 31 21.46 7.87 -4.27
N ARG A 32 20.43 7.93 -5.12
CA ARG A 32 19.83 9.19 -5.56
C ARG A 32 18.87 9.69 -4.48
N PRO A 33 18.98 10.95 -4.01
CA PRO A 33 18.08 11.50 -3.00
C PRO A 33 16.60 11.43 -3.39
N ALA A 34 16.29 11.49 -4.69
CA ALA A 34 14.93 11.40 -5.21
C ALA A 34 14.25 10.05 -4.89
N PHE A 35 15.02 8.96 -4.74
CA PHE A 35 14.50 7.64 -4.41
C PHE A 35 13.83 7.58 -3.03
N TRP A 36 14.31 8.42 -2.09
CA TRP A 36 13.83 8.47 -0.71
C TRP A 36 12.75 9.54 -0.49
N ARG A 37 12.41 10.31 -1.53
CA ARG A 37 11.35 11.32 -1.42
C ARG A 37 10.00 10.67 -1.64
N ASP A 38 9.05 11.07 -0.80
CA ASP A 38 7.66 10.66 -0.99
C ASP A 38 7.15 11.09 -2.37
N PRO A 39 6.60 10.17 -3.17
CA PRO A 39 5.94 10.55 -4.41
C PRO A 39 4.65 11.32 -4.09
N PRO A 40 4.16 12.18 -5.01
CA PRO A 40 2.87 12.87 -4.85
C PRO A 40 1.71 11.92 -4.52
N SER A 41 1.72 10.68 -5.04
CA SER A 41 0.74 9.65 -4.74
C SER A 41 0.68 9.28 -3.25
N ALA A 42 1.81 9.31 -2.53
CA ALA A 42 1.86 9.03 -1.10
C ALA A 42 1.16 10.12 -0.27
N SER A 43 1.24 11.38 -0.71
CA SER A 43 0.49 12.48 -0.07
C SER A 43 -1.02 12.35 -0.30
N ALA A 44 -1.44 12.00 -1.53
CA ALA A 44 -2.84 11.78 -1.88
C ALA A 44 -3.43 10.57 -1.12
N ALA A 45 -2.65 9.50 -0.96
CA ALA A 45 -3.01 8.35 -0.13
C ALA A 45 -3.27 8.78 1.32
N ARG A 46 -2.34 9.52 1.94
CA ARG A 46 -2.52 10.01 3.32
C ARG A 46 -3.76 10.90 3.49
N GLN A 47 -4.03 11.79 2.53
CA GLN A 47 -5.24 12.61 2.53
C GLN A 47 -6.51 11.76 2.44
N ALA A 48 -6.55 10.77 1.54
CA ALA A 48 -7.69 9.85 1.45
C ALA A 48 -7.92 9.08 2.77
N LEU A 49 -6.84 8.58 3.37
CA LEU A 49 -6.92 7.79 4.62
C LEU A 49 -7.38 8.62 5.83
N ALA A 50 -7.17 9.93 5.82
CA ALA A 50 -7.63 10.83 6.88
C ALA A 50 -9.17 10.96 6.95
N HIS A 51 -9.88 10.56 5.90
CA HIS A 51 -11.35 10.55 5.90
C HIS A 51 -11.95 9.31 6.58
N VAL A 52 -11.16 8.27 6.85
CA VAL A 52 -11.63 7.05 7.53
C VAL A 52 -11.58 7.27 9.04
N PRO A 53 -12.71 7.13 9.76
CA PRO A 53 -12.71 7.20 11.22
C PRO A 53 -11.98 6.02 11.88
N ASP A 54 -11.46 6.26 13.07
CA ASP A 54 -10.92 5.20 13.92
C ASP A 54 -12.02 4.19 14.29
N GLY A 55 -11.63 2.92 14.42
CA GLY A 55 -12.53 1.78 14.68
C GLY A 55 -13.42 1.39 13.51
N ALA A 56 -13.33 2.05 12.35
CA ALA A 56 -14.18 1.75 11.19
C ALA A 56 -13.94 0.36 10.62
N LYS A 57 -14.99 -0.25 10.06
CA LYS A 57 -14.89 -1.41 9.17
C LYS A 57 -14.72 -0.93 7.74
N VAL A 58 -13.52 -1.11 7.18
CA VAL A 58 -13.10 -0.51 5.93
C VAL A 58 -12.64 -1.57 4.93
N ALA A 59 -13.13 -1.50 3.70
CA ALA A 59 -12.52 -2.23 2.58
C ALA A 59 -11.45 -1.34 1.92
N ALA A 60 -10.22 -1.81 1.82
CA ALA A 60 -9.12 -1.03 1.25
C ALA A 60 -8.38 -1.81 0.16
N THR A 61 -7.90 -1.11 -0.88
CA THR A 61 -6.98 -1.71 -1.85
C THR A 61 -5.66 -2.10 -1.18
N ASN A 62 -4.90 -3.01 -1.80
CA ASN A 62 -3.75 -3.64 -1.15
C ASN A 62 -2.69 -2.63 -0.71
N ARG A 63 -2.44 -1.61 -1.55
CA ARG A 63 -1.50 -0.53 -1.22
C ARG A 63 -1.94 0.34 -0.05
N LEU A 64 -3.24 0.41 0.24
CA LEU A 64 -3.81 1.30 1.25
C LEU A 64 -4.14 0.57 2.55
N ALA A 65 -4.43 -0.73 2.49
CA ALA A 65 -4.81 -1.55 3.63
C ALA A 65 -3.82 -1.49 4.81
N PRO A 66 -2.48 -1.62 4.62
CA PRO A 66 -1.52 -1.59 5.72
C PRO A 66 -1.49 -0.26 6.50
N HIS A 67 -1.95 0.83 5.91
CA HIS A 67 -1.95 2.16 6.55
C HIS A 67 -3.16 2.41 7.46
N LEU A 68 -4.03 1.41 7.62
CA LEU A 68 -5.26 1.48 8.43
C LEU A 68 -5.31 0.42 9.53
N THR A 69 -4.43 -0.59 9.48
CA THR A 69 -4.50 -1.75 10.38
C THR A 69 -4.22 -1.42 11.83
N ASP A 70 -3.58 -0.28 12.11
CA ASP A 70 -3.33 0.23 13.46
C ASP A 70 -4.59 0.75 14.14
N ARG A 71 -5.57 1.23 13.38
CA ARG A 71 -6.74 1.97 13.92
C ARG A 71 -8.10 1.52 13.41
N ALA A 72 -8.18 0.64 12.42
CA ALA A 72 -9.43 0.21 11.79
C ALA A 72 -9.48 -1.31 11.59
N THR A 73 -10.70 -1.86 11.45
CA THR A 73 -10.88 -3.24 10.99
C THR A 73 -10.84 -3.26 9.47
N VAL A 74 -9.72 -3.74 8.93
CA VAL A 74 -9.44 -3.68 7.49
C VAL A 74 -9.80 -4.99 6.81
N TYR A 75 -10.53 -4.88 5.70
CA TYR A 75 -10.80 -5.94 4.75
C TYR A 75 -10.11 -5.59 3.45
N LEU A 76 -9.42 -6.55 2.85
CA LEU A 76 -8.83 -6.33 1.53
C LEU A 76 -9.94 -6.22 0.48
N HIS A 77 -9.90 -5.16 -0.33
CA HIS A 77 -10.84 -4.96 -1.41
C HIS A 77 -10.69 -6.05 -2.47
N SER A 78 -11.80 -6.72 -2.78
CA SER A 78 -11.90 -7.67 -3.88
C SER A 78 -13.03 -7.24 -4.83
N PRO A 79 -12.74 -6.95 -6.11
CA PRO A 79 -13.78 -6.60 -7.06
C PRO A 79 -14.78 -7.75 -7.21
N GLY A 80 -16.07 -7.40 -7.28
CA GLY A 80 -17.16 -8.38 -7.42
C GLY A 80 -17.71 -8.97 -6.12
N ARG A 81 -17.05 -8.82 -4.96
CA ARG A 81 -17.58 -9.27 -3.66
C ARG A 81 -17.66 -8.12 -2.64
N PRO A 82 -18.81 -7.42 -2.53
CA PRO A 82 -19.00 -6.47 -1.43
C PRO A 82 -19.02 -7.24 -0.11
N ASP A 83 -18.13 -6.88 0.82
CA ASP A 83 -18.34 -7.28 2.20
C ASP A 83 -19.52 -6.47 2.78
N ALA A 84 -20.59 -7.16 3.16
CA ALA A 84 -21.74 -6.53 3.80
C ALA A 84 -21.39 -5.89 5.16
N ARG A 85 -20.22 -6.23 5.72
CA ARG A 85 -19.72 -5.74 7.02
C ARG A 85 -19.00 -4.40 6.94
N VAL A 86 -18.63 -3.91 5.76
CA VAL A 86 -17.88 -2.65 5.64
C VAL A 86 -18.80 -1.45 5.49
N ASP A 87 -18.48 -0.39 6.21
CA ASP A 87 -19.16 0.90 6.15
C ASP A 87 -18.37 1.92 5.33
N TRP A 88 -17.07 1.67 5.13
CA TRP A 88 -16.14 2.52 4.42
C TRP A 88 -15.40 1.74 3.33
N MET A 89 -15.06 2.40 2.23
CA MET A 89 -14.11 1.88 1.26
C MET A 89 -13.08 2.94 0.91
N VAL A 90 -11.81 2.55 0.79
CA VAL A 90 -10.72 3.42 0.36
C VAL A 90 -9.98 2.73 -0.77
N LEU A 91 -10.04 3.31 -1.97
CA LEU A 91 -9.65 2.66 -3.21
C LEU A 91 -8.57 3.46 -3.92
N ASP A 92 -7.47 2.80 -4.29
CA ASP A 92 -6.58 3.25 -5.35
C ASP A 92 -7.09 2.65 -6.67
N THR A 93 -7.64 3.48 -7.55
CA THR A 93 -8.21 3.08 -8.85
C THR A 93 -7.14 2.61 -9.86
N THR A 94 -5.87 2.63 -9.49
CA THR A 94 -4.78 2.05 -10.28
C THR A 94 -4.27 0.72 -9.71
N ASP A 95 -4.76 0.30 -8.56
CA ASP A 95 -4.31 -0.94 -7.90
C ASP A 95 -5.01 -2.16 -8.52
N THR A 96 -4.27 -2.88 -9.35
CA THR A 96 -4.69 -4.14 -10.00
C THR A 96 -4.11 -5.39 -9.32
N THR A 97 -3.60 -5.27 -8.08
CA THR A 97 -2.88 -6.37 -7.40
C THR A 97 -3.68 -7.67 -7.34
N PHE A 98 -5.01 -7.58 -7.18
CA PHE A 98 -5.89 -8.76 -7.05
C PHE A 98 -6.91 -8.90 -8.19
N SER A 99 -6.89 -8.01 -9.18
CA SER A 99 -7.77 -8.08 -10.34
C SER A 99 -7.18 -7.30 -11.50
N HIS A 100 -7.35 -7.83 -12.72
CA HIS A 100 -6.99 -7.11 -13.94
C HIS A 100 -7.83 -5.83 -14.13
N ASP A 101 -9.02 -5.78 -13.53
CA ASP A 101 -9.88 -4.60 -13.59
C ASP A 101 -9.59 -3.66 -12.42
N PRO A 102 -9.36 -2.35 -12.69
CA PRO A 102 -9.18 -1.38 -11.63
C PRO A 102 -10.45 -1.23 -10.77
N PRO A 103 -10.30 -0.94 -9.46
CA PRO A 103 -11.42 -0.61 -8.60
C PRO A 103 -12.25 0.54 -9.16
N LYS A 104 -13.58 0.39 -9.16
CA LYS A 104 -14.49 1.45 -9.61
C LYS A 104 -14.59 2.54 -8.56
N ALA A 105 -14.49 3.80 -9.00
CA ALA A 105 -14.65 4.99 -8.16
C ALA A 105 -16.07 5.17 -7.59
N THR A 106 -17.06 4.45 -8.10
CA THR A 106 -18.44 4.52 -7.63
C THR A 106 -18.98 3.13 -7.31
N ARG A 107 -19.90 3.07 -6.33
CA ARG A 107 -20.53 1.81 -5.93
C ARG A 107 -21.96 2.04 -5.43
N PRO A 108 -22.95 1.24 -5.84
CA PRO A 108 -24.30 1.32 -5.30
C PRO A 108 -24.34 1.19 -3.77
N GLY A 109 -25.14 2.04 -3.11
CA GLY A 109 -25.28 2.09 -1.65
C GLY A 109 -24.11 2.77 -0.91
N PHE A 110 -23.17 3.36 -1.66
CA PHE A 110 -22.10 4.19 -1.13
C PHE A 110 -22.10 5.55 -1.83
N HIS A 111 -21.89 6.61 -1.05
CA HIS A 111 -21.58 7.93 -1.59
C HIS A 111 -20.08 8.21 -1.48
N GLN A 112 -19.56 8.94 -2.46
CA GLN A 112 -18.18 9.39 -2.46
C GLN A 112 -18.03 10.58 -1.50
N VAL A 113 -17.09 10.48 -0.56
CA VAL A 113 -16.77 11.55 0.39
C VAL A 113 -15.45 12.26 0.05
N TYR A 114 -14.60 11.61 -0.75
CA TYR A 114 -13.33 12.17 -1.21
C TYR A 114 -12.92 11.55 -2.55
N ALA A 115 -12.32 12.36 -3.42
CA ALA A 115 -11.56 11.90 -4.58
C ALA A 115 -10.42 12.86 -4.90
N ALA A 116 -9.21 12.34 -5.04
CA ALA A 116 -8.04 13.06 -5.55
C ALA A 116 -7.05 12.09 -6.20
N GLY A 117 -6.59 12.42 -7.41
CA GLY A 117 -5.74 11.53 -8.19
C GLY A 117 -6.42 10.17 -8.43
N SER A 118 -5.74 9.08 -8.11
CA SER A 118 -6.29 7.72 -8.17
C SER A 118 -7.02 7.29 -6.89
N HIS A 119 -7.07 8.13 -5.84
CA HIS A 119 -7.58 7.73 -4.54
C HIS A 119 -9.03 8.18 -4.37
N VAL A 120 -9.91 7.26 -3.99
CA VAL A 120 -11.33 7.51 -3.76
C VAL A 120 -11.74 6.94 -2.41
N VAL A 121 -12.52 7.71 -1.65
CA VAL A 121 -13.12 7.26 -0.40
C VAL A 121 -14.63 7.24 -0.55
N LEU A 122 -15.20 6.09 -0.25
CA LEU A 122 -16.62 5.82 -0.30
C LEU A 122 -17.15 5.51 1.10
N ARG A 123 -18.34 5.99 1.40
CA ARG A 123 -19.03 5.72 2.66
C ARG A 123 -20.42 5.16 2.38
N ARG A 124 -20.79 4.11 3.11
CA ARG A 124 -22.12 3.51 3.03
C ARG A 124 -23.18 4.46 3.58
N ASP A 125 -24.29 4.56 2.86
CA ASP A 125 -25.47 5.29 3.32
C ASP A 125 -26.02 4.65 4.60
N GLY A 126 -26.29 5.45 5.64
CA GLY A 126 -26.78 4.96 6.94
C GLY A 126 -25.74 4.58 8.00
N ALA A 127 -24.43 4.56 7.68
CA ALA A 127 -23.37 4.17 8.62
C ALA A 127 -23.24 5.08 9.87
N GLN A 128 -23.71 6.33 9.81
CA GLN A 128 -23.65 7.29 10.93
C GLN A 128 -24.43 6.82 12.18
N GLY A 129 -25.44 5.96 12.04
CA GLY A 129 -26.24 5.45 13.15
C GLY A 129 -25.56 4.35 13.99
N ARG A 130 -24.56 3.64 13.43
CA ARG A 130 -23.91 2.50 14.10
C ARG A 130 -22.67 2.89 14.92
N ALA A 131 -21.92 3.89 14.48
CA ALA A 131 -20.72 4.35 15.19
C ALA A 131 -21.02 4.93 16.59
N ARG A 132 -22.20 5.53 16.80
CA ARG A 132 -22.64 6.03 18.13
C ARG A 132 -23.05 4.93 19.12
N ALA A 133 -23.33 3.72 18.66
CA ALA A 133 -23.88 2.65 19.50
C ALA A 133 -22.81 1.72 20.11
N SER A 134 -21.54 1.85 19.70
CA SER A 134 -20.45 0.96 20.13
C SER A 134 -19.60 1.52 21.28
N GLY A 135 -19.92 2.69 21.82
CA GLY A 135 -19.25 3.28 22.98
C GLY A 135 -20.02 2.99 24.27
N ARG A 136 -19.90 1.77 24.80
CA ARG A 136 -20.17 1.42 26.21
C ARG A 136 -19.24 0.31 26.65
#